data_AF-A0A3A0DFD0-F1
#
_entry.id   AF-A0A3A0DFD0-F1
#
_cell.length_a   1.000
_cell.length_b   1.000
_cell.length_c   1.000
_cell.angle_alpha   90.00
_cell.angle_beta   90.00
_cell.angle_gamma   90.00
#
_symmetry.space_group_name_H-M   'P 1'
#
loop_
_entity.id
_entity.type
_entity.pdbx_description
1 polymer ?
#
loop_
_entity_poly.entity_id
_entity_poly.type
_entity_poly.pdbx_seq_one_letter_code
_entity_poly.pdbx_strand_id
1 'polypeptide(L)'
;MKKSRFYFLGILAVALAGGYFFLRPGKPAEKAAATPESQGRIVTIARGDLNAVVSAIGKLEPINKVEIKSKASGEIMLMPVEEGDRIEKGALIARIDETDARNLYEQAVADLEVAKAEVAQSANTVSRQEEMFKRGLISQAEYDQVKLEEVRAKAQLVKAEGRLSPPASTQ
;
A
#
# COMPACT_ATOMS: atom_id res chain seq x y z
N MET A 1 -59.45 -72.45 -92.67
CA MET A 1 -59.09 -73.64 -91.87
C MET A 1 -57.64 -73.51 -91.39
N LYS A 2 -57.28 -74.14 -90.25
CA LYS A 2 -55.96 -74.20 -89.55
C LYS A 2 -55.69 -73.16 -88.45
N LYS A 3 -56.60 -73.10 -87.46
CA LYS A 3 -56.40 -72.51 -86.11
C LYS A 3 -55.73 -73.46 -85.08
N SER A 4 -55.12 -74.59 -85.49
CA SER A 4 -54.50 -75.56 -84.55
C SER A 4 -52.97 -75.52 -84.44
N ARG A 5 -52.28 -74.60 -85.14
CA ARG A 5 -50.81 -74.43 -85.08
C ARG A 5 -50.33 -73.43 -84.01
N PHE A 6 -51.19 -72.53 -83.54
CA PHE A 6 -50.86 -71.55 -82.50
C PHE A 6 -50.94 -72.10 -81.06
N TYR A 7 -51.78 -73.11 -80.80
CA TYR A 7 -51.87 -73.74 -79.48
C TYR A 7 -50.61 -74.57 -79.13
N PHE A 8 -49.98 -75.23 -80.12
CA PHE A 8 -48.72 -75.95 -79.91
C PHE A 8 -47.54 -75.01 -79.63
N LEU A 9 -47.52 -73.81 -80.25
CA LEU A 9 -46.50 -72.79 -79.99
C LEU A 9 -46.67 -72.16 -78.60
N GLY A 10 -47.92 -71.96 -78.16
CA GLY A 10 -48.24 -71.49 -76.81
C GLY A 10 -47.86 -72.48 -75.70
N ILE A 11 -48.10 -73.78 -75.91
CA ILE A 11 -47.73 -74.83 -74.94
C ILE A 11 -46.21 -75.03 -74.89
N LEU A 12 -45.50 -74.89 -76.01
CA LEU A 12 -44.04 -74.98 -76.04
C LEU A 12 -43.35 -73.80 -75.32
N ALA A 13 -43.93 -72.60 -75.41
CA ALA A 13 -43.42 -71.42 -74.71
C ALA A 13 -43.60 -71.51 -73.18
N VAL A 14 -44.71 -72.09 -72.71
CA VAL A 14 -44.96 -72.30 -71.26
C VAL A 14 -44.07 -73.41 -70.69
N ALA A 15 -43.79 -74.47 -71.46
CA ALA A 15 -42.85 -75.52 -71.06
C ALA A 15 -41.40 -75.02 -70.95
N LEU A 16 -40.96 -74.15 -71.87
CA LEU A 16 -39.63 -73.53 -71.82
C LEU A 16 -39.49 -72.50 -70.68
N ALA A 17 -40.55 -71.74 -70.37
CA ALA A 17 -40.56 -70.81 -69.25
C ALA A 17 -40.55 -71.52 -67.88
N GLY A 18 -41.29 -72.64 -67.75
CA GLY A 18 -41.29 -73.48 -66.56
C GLY A 18 -39.94 -74.16 -66.30
N GLY A 19 -39.27 -74.63 -67.37
CA GLY A 19 -37.92 -75.20 -67.29
C GLY A 19 -36.84 -74.18 -66.89
N TYR A 20 -36.95 -72.94 -67.34
CA TYR A 20 -35.98 -71.88 -67.01
C TYR A 20 -36.13 -71.35 -65.56
N PHE A 21 -37.34 -71.35 -65.00
CA PHE A 21 -37.57 -70.89 -63.63
C PHE A 21 -37.10 -71.90 -62.57
N PHE A 22 -37.15 -73.21 -62.88
CA PHE A 22 -36.73 -74.27 -61.96
C PHE A 22 -35.21 -74.49 -61.92
N LEU A 23 -34.47 -74.02 -62.94
CA LEU A 23 -33.02 -74.17 -63.06
C LEU A 23 -32.23 -72.95 -62.55
N ARG A 24 -32.85 -72.08 -61.73
CA ARG A 24 -32.19 -70.88 -61.20
C ARG A 24 -31.58 -71.17 -59.80
N PRO A 25 -30.25 -71.28 -59.68
CA PRO A 25 -29.59 -71.57 -58.41
C PRO A 25 -29.80 -70.43 -57.40
N GLY A 26 -30.09 -70.82 -56.16
CA GLY A 26 -30.42 -69.95 -55.03
C GLY A 26 -29.30 -68.98 -54.67
N LYS A 27 -29.71 -67.75 -54.34
CA LYS A 27 -28.86 -66.66 -53.88
C LYS A 27 -28.21 -67.04 -52.53
N PRO A 28 -26.87 -66.89 -52.37
CA PRO A 28 -26.19 -67.19 -51.12
C PRO A 28 -26.54 -66.18 -50.03
N ALA A 29 -26.59 -66.69 -48.81
CA ALA A 29 -26.98 -66.01 -47.59
C ALA A 29 -26.17 -64.73 -47.33
N GLU A 30 -26.94 -63.72 -46.97
CA GLU A 30 -26.60 -62.44 -46.37
C GLU A 30 -25.47 -62.59 -45.34
N LYS A 31 -24.31 -61.99 -45.65
CA LYS A 31 -23.24 -61.77 -44.68
C LYS A 31 -23.83 -61.05 -43.48
N ALA A 32 -23.79 -61.72 -42.33
CA ALA A 32 -24.09 -61.13 -41.03
C ALA A 32 -23.39 -59.77 -40.92
N ALA A 33 -24.21 -58.74 -40.84
CA ALA A 33 -23.80 -57.37 -40.64
C ALA A 33 -22.92 -57.31 -39.39
N ALA A 34 -21.70 -56.79 -39.58
CA ALA A 34 -20.85 -56.37 -38.49
C ALA A 34 -21.65 -55.39 -37.61
N THR A 35 -21.81 -55.76 -36.34
CA THR A 35 -22.30 -54.87 -35.29
C THR A 35 -21.49 -53.57 -35.38
N PRO A 36 -22.11 -52.38 -35.42
CA PRO A 36 -21.37 -51.15 -35.50
C PRO A 36 -20.61 -50.99 -34.20
N GLU A 37 -19.30 -51.24 -34.24
CA GLU A 37 -18.41 -50.74 -33.20
C GLU A 37 -18.67 -49.24 -33.16
N SER A 38 -19.25 -48.81 -32.04
CA SER A 38 -19.35 -47.42 -31.62
C SER A 38 -18.07 -46.74 -32.07
N GLN A 39 -18.15 -45.90 -33.10
CA GLN A 39 -17.04 -45.06 -33.52
C GLN A 39 -16.83 -44.03 -32.41
N GLY A 40 -16.17 -44.48 -31.34
CA GLY A 40 -15.63 -43.62 -30.32
C GLY A 40 -14.67 -42.69 -31.02
N ARG A 41 -14.91 -41.39 -30.90
CA ARG A 41 -14.06 -40.36 -31.49
C ARG A 41 -12.67 -40.47 -30.86
N ILE A 42 -11.70 -41.04 -31.57
CA ILE A 42 -10.31 -41.13 -31.13
C ILE A 42 -9.65 -39.78 -31.42
N VAL A 43 -9.05 -39.16 -30.40
CA VAL A 43 -8.33 -37.88 -30.52
C VAL A 43 -6.86 -38.11 -30.15
N THR A 44 -5.94 -37.71 -31.01
CA THR A 44 -4.49 -37.79 -30.76
C THR A 44 -4.09 -36.71 -29.75
N ILE A 45 -3.48 -37.12 -28.64
CA ILE A 45 -3.07 -36.22 -27.56
C ILE A 45 -1.68 -35.67 -27.88
N ALA A 46 -1.54 -34.34 -27.94
CA ALA A 46 -0.26 -33.66 -28.03
C ALA A 46 0.01 -32.90 -26.72
N ARG A 47 1.24 -32.97 -26.20
CA ARG A 47 1.66 -32.11 -25.08
C ARG A 47 1.88 -30.70 -25.61
N GLY A 48 1.25 -29.74 -24.96
CA GLY A 48 1.47 -28.32 -25.17
C GLY A 48 1.37 -27.59 -23.83
N ASP A 49 1.86 -26.36 -23.78
CA ASP A 49 1.83 -25.57 -22.56
C ASP A 49 0.40 -25.10 -22.26
N LEU A 50 -0.07 -25.39 -21.05
CA LEU A 50 -1.42 -25.05 -20.60
C LEU A 50 -1.34 -23.80 -19.73
N ASN A 51 -1.55 -22.65 -20.36
CA ASN A 51 -1.52 -21.35 -19.69
C ASN A 51 -2.85 -21.11 -18.98
N ALA A 52 -2.94 -21.50 -17.71
CA ALA A 52 -4.07 -21.16 -16.85
C ALA A 52 -3.88 -19.75 -16.28
N VAL A 53 -4.63 -18.78 -16.82
CA VAL A 53 -4.63 -17.40 -16.30
C VAL A 53 -5.58 -17.33 -15.11
N VAL A 54 -5.03 -17.23 -13.90
CA VAL A 54 -5.81 -17.01 -12.68
C VAL A 54 -5.92 -15.50 -12.46
N SER A 55 -7.12 -14.95 -12.66
CA SER A 55 -7.42 -13.55 -12.36
C SER A 55 -7.82 -13.41 -10.90
N ALA A 56 -7.02 -12.70 -10.11
CA ALA A 56 -7.34 -12.32 -8.74
C ALA A 56 -7.56 -10.81 -8.66
N ILE A 57 -8.57 -10.37 -7.91
CA ILE A 57 -8.82 -8.96 -7.63
C ILE A 57 -8.03 -8.60 -6.38
N GLY A 58 -6.98 -7.80 -6.55
CA GLY A 58 -6.22 -7.20 -5.46
C GLY A 58 -6.66 -5.75 -5.24
N LYS A 59 -6.62 -5.28 -4.00
CA LYS A 59 -6.78 -3.86 -3.68
C LYS A 59 -5.42 -3.18 -3.74
N LEU A 60 -5.31 -2.10 -4.52
CA LEU A 60 -4.13 -1.26 -4.54
C LEU A 60 -4.19 -0.28 -3.37
N GLU A 61 -3.17 -0.28 -2.52
CA GLU A 61 -3.04 0.67 -1.41
C GLU A 61 -1.71 1.44 -1.53
N PRO A 62 -1.70 2.72 -1.12
CA PRO A 62 -0.49 3.53 -1.16
C PRO A 62 0.57 2.96 -0.20
N ILE A 63 1.84 2.96 -0.64
CA ILE A 63 2.98 2.49 0.18
C ILE A 63 3.09 3.32 1.47
N ASN A 64 2.87 4.64 1.38
CA ASN A 64 2.91 5.56 2.51
C ASN A 64 1.65 6.44 2.50
N LYS A 65 0.93 6.47 3.62
CA LYS A 65 -0.18 7.40 3.86
C LYS A 65 0.20 8.29 5.04
N VAL A 66 0.34 9.59 4.80
CA VAL A 66 0.71 10.57 5.84
C VAL A 66 -0.45 11.54 6.00
N GLU A 67 -0.91 11.72 7.23
CA GLU A 67 -1.89 12.75 7.58
C GLU A 67 -1.13 13.98 8.09
N ILE A 68 -1.29 15.12 7.41
CA ILE A 68 -0.58 16.36 7.74
C ILE A 68 -1.47 17.17 8.67
N LYS A 69 -1.02 17.36 9.91
CA LYS A 69 -1.69 18.20 10.92
C LYS A 69 -0.77 19.34 11.32
N SER A 70 -1.33 20.52 11.52
CA SER A 70 -0.58 21.64 12.08
C SER A 70 -0.18 21.33 13.52
N LYS A 71 1.06 21.68 13.88
CA LYS A 71 1.54 21.67 15.28
C LYS A 71 1.17 22.95 16.03
N ALA A 72 0.88 24.03 15.30
CA ALA A 72 0.48 25.31 15.86
C ALA A 72 -1.03 25.52 15.64
N SER A 73 -1.71 26.02 16.66
CA SER A 73 -3.10 26.46 16.55
C SER A 73 -3.12 27.87 16.00
N GLY A 74 -3.94 28.14 14.99
CA GLY A 74 -4.08 29.48 14.41
C GLY A 74 -4.93 29.47 13.14
N GLU A 75 -5.24 30.65 12.63
CA GLU A 75 -5.94 30.83 11.36
C GLU A 75 -5.00 30.60 10.16
N ILE A 76 -5.50 30.02 9.08
CA ILE A 76 -4.71 29.84 7.85
C ILE A 76 -4.65 31.17 7.10
N MET A 77 -3.46 31.77 7.07
CA MET A 77 -3.18 33.04 6.39
C MET A 77 -2.99 32.86 4.88
N LEU A 78 -2.40 31.73 4.48
CA LEU A 78 -2.10 31.44 3.07
C LEU A 78 -2.03 29.94 2.82
N MET A 79 -2.66 29.47 1.74
CA MET A 79 -2.61 28.07 1.31
C MET A 79 -2.35 28.06 -0.20
N PRO A 80 -1.10 27.81 -0.64
CA PRO A 80 -0.71 27.94 -2.03
C PRO A 80 -0.88 26.63 -2.83
N VAL A 81 -1.43 25.58 -2.22
CA VAL A 81 -1.62 24.27 -2.84
C VAL A 81 -3.10 23.94 -2.95
N GLU A 82 -3.48 23.26 -4.01
CA GLU A 82 -4.85 22.80 -4.26
C GLU A 82 -4.97 21.29 -4.10
N GLU A 83 -6.21 20.81 -3.98
CA GLU A 83 -6.49 19.38 -3.86
C GLU A 83 -6.08 18.66 -5.16
N GLY A 84 -5.18 17.67 -5.03
CA GLY A 84 -4.66 16.89 -6.16
C GLY A 84 -3.27 17.30 -6.62
N ASP A 85 -2.70 18.38 -6.06
CA ASP A 85 -1.35 18.81 -6.38
C ASP A 85 -0.28 17.82 -5.90
N ARG A 86 0.76 17.65 -6.72
CA ARG A 86 1.93 16.85 -6.35
C ARG A 86 2.93 17.73 -5.59
N ILE A 87 3.08 17.45 -4.30
CA ILE A 87 3.98 18.18 -3.41
C ILE A 87 5.27 17.39 -3.11
N GLU A 88 6.37 18.10 -2.92
CA GLU A 88 7.64 17.55 -2.47
C GLU A 88 7.83 17.74 -0.96
N LYS A 89 8.77 16.98 -0.38
CA LYS A 89 9.09 17.11 1.05
C LYS A 89 9.62 18.52 1.35
N GLY A 90 8.98 19.21 2.28
CA GLY A 90 9.36 20.57 2.68
C GLY A 90 8.64 21.68 1.91
N ALA A 91 7.73 21.34 0.99
CA ALA A 91 6.86 22.31 0.36
C ALA A 91 5.93 22.99 1.38
N LEU A 92 5.70 24.29 1.20
CA LEU A 92 4.75 25.06 2.01
C LEU A 92 3.33 24.71 1.57
N ILE A 93 2.58 24.05 2.46
CA ILE A 93 1.18 23.66 2.23
C ILE A 93 0.23 24.73 2.77
N ALA A 94 0.53 25.26 3.94
CA ALA A 94 -0.25 26.33 4.56
C ALA A 94 0.67 27.16 5.47
N ARG A 95 0.45 28.47 5.49
CA ARG A 95 0.98 29.40 6.48
C ARG A 95 -0.12 29.72 7.46
N ILE A 96 0.15 29.53 8.74
CA ILE A 96 -0.78 29.78 9.84
C ILE A 96 -0.36 31.10 10.51
N ASP A 97 -1.30 31.81 11.12
CA ASP A 97 -0.97 32.94 11.97
C ASP A 97 -0.15 32.46 13.17
N GLU A 98 1.10 32.93 13.23
CA GLU A 98 2.08 32.56 14.24
C GLU A 98 2.16 33.60 15.37
N THR A 99 1.28 34.61 15.43
CA THR A 99 1.38 35.73 16.38
C THR A 99 1.49 35.25 17.83
N ASP A 100 0.65 34.30 18.26
CA ASP A 100 0.72 33.75 19.63
C ASP A 100 2.01 32.98 19.89
N ALA A 101 2.45 32.16 18.92
CA ALA A 101 3.70 31.40 19.03
C ALA A 101 4.92 32.32 19.05
N ARG A 102 4.89 33.41 18.27
CA ARG A 102 5.89 34.48 18.24
C ARG A 102 5.97 35.18 19.59
N ASN A 103 4.84 35.58 20.15
CA ASN A 103 4.77 36.23 21.46
C ASN A 103 5.34 35.32 22.56
N LEU A 104 4.99 34.03 22.55
CA LEU A 104 5.55 33.06 23.50
C LEU A 104 7.07 32.89 23.34
N TYR A 105 7.56 32.86 22.10
CA TYR A 105 9.00 32.80 21.83
C TYR A 105 9.71 34.05 22.36
N GLU A 106 9.19 35.25 22.06
CA GLU A 106 9.77 36.51 22.51
C GLU A 106 9.76 36.64 24.04
N GLN A 107 8.70 36.18 24.70
CA GLN A 107 8.64 36.09 26.16
C GLN A 107 9.71 35.14 26.72
N ALA A 108 9.90 33.96 26.11
CA ALA A 108 10.93 33.02 26.54
C ALA A 108 12.35 33.56 26.33
N VAL A 109 12.58 34.35 25.28
CA VAL A 109 13.85 35.06 25.05
C VAL A 109 14.09 36.12 26.13
N ALA A 110 13.07 36.90 26.49
CA ALA A 110 13.18 37.88 27.57
C ALA A 110 13.48 37.21 28.92
N ASP A 111 12.80 36.12 29.25
CA ASP A 111 13.07 35.33 30.46
C ASP A 111 14.54 34.83 30.51
N LEU A 112 15.09 34.41 29.37
CA LEU A 112 16.48 34.00 29.25
C LEU A 112 17.44 35.17 29.54
N GLU A 113 17.17 36.35 29.00
CA GLU A 113 18.01 37.53 29.25
C GLU A 113 18.01 37.93 30.73
N VAL A 114 16.84 37.88 31.38
CA VAL A 114 16.71 38.11 32.83
C VAL A 114 17.55 37.10 33.61
N ALA A 115 17.43 35.80 33.31
CA ALA A 115 18.19 34.77 34.01
C ALA A 115 19.71 34.91 33.79
N LYS A 116 20.15 35.32 32.59
CA LYS A 116 21.57 35.63 32.32
C LYS A 116 22.07 36.80 33.16
N ALA A 117 21.26 37.86 33.28
CA ALA A 117 21.59 39.02 34.10
C ALA A 117 21.69 38.65 35.59
N GLU A 118 20.80 37.79 36.09
CA GLU A 118 20.83 37.28 37.47
C GLU A 118 22.09 36.45 37.74
N VAL A 119 22.50 35.59 36.80
CA VAL A 119 23.78 34.85 36.90
C VAL A 119 24.97 35.80 36.94
N ALA A 120 25.00 36.80 36.06
CA ALA A 120 26.09 37.79 36.07
C ALA A 120 26.15 38.58 37.40
N GLN A 121 24.99 38.98 37.93
CA GLN A 121 24.90 39.72 39.17
C GLN A 121 25.31 38.88 40.39
N SER A 122 24.86 37.63 40.46
CA SER A 122 25.24 36.70 41.52
C SER A 122 26.72 36.35 41.48
N ALA A 123 27.30 36.10 40.29
CA ALA A 123 28.73 35.87 40.12
C ALA A 123 29.58 37.06 40.60
N ASN A 124 29.19 38.29 40.25
CA ASN A 124 29.85 39.50 40.74
C ASN A 124 29.76 39.62 42.27
N THR A 125 28.64 39.19 42.85
CA THR A 125 28.44 39.21 44.31
C THR A 125 29.29 38.16 45.00
N VAL A 126 29.37 36.94 44.47
CA VAL A 126 30.29 35.90 44.95
C VAL A 126 31.73 36.41 44.92
N SER A 127 32.17 37.01 43.82
CA SER A 127 33.55 37.52 43.69
C SER A 127 33.90 38.55 44.78
N ARG A 128 32.99 39.52 45.03
CA ARG A 128 33.19 40.50 46.11
C ARG A 128 33.22 39.87 47.50
N GLN A 129 32.34 38.91 47.76
CA GLN A 129 32.24 38.25 49.06
C GLN A 129 33.40 37.27 49.28
N GLU A 130 33.92 36.65 48.21
CA GLU A 130 35.12 35.81 48.26
C GLU A 130 36.34 36.63 48.71
N GLU A 131 36.52 37.86 48.20
CA GLU A 131 37.57 38.76 48.66
C GLU A 131 37.40 39.12 50.14
N MET A 132 36.18 39.41 50.58
CA MET A 132 35.89 39.71 52.00
C MET A 132 36.15 38.50 52.90
N PHE A 133 35.80 37.29 52.45
CA PHE A 133 36.04 36.05 53.17
C PHE A 133 37.55 35.76 53.31
N LYS A 134 38.32 35.92 52.23
CA LYS A 134 39.79 35.79 52.24
C LYS A 134 40.45 36.78 53.20
N ARG A 135 39.85 37.96 53.39
CA ARG A 135 40.29 38.98 54.36
C ARG A 135 39.75 38.76 55.77
N GLY A 136 38.96 37.70 56.02
CA GLY A 136 38.37 37.39 57.32
C GLY A 136 37.26 38.35 57.76
N LEU A 137 36.65 39.08 56.82
CA LEU A 137 35.62 40.10 57.11
C LEU A 137 34.20 39.54 57.18
N ILE A 138 33.98 38.33 56.65
CA ILE A 138 32.68 37.64 56.68
C ILE A 138 32.85 36.19 57.15
N SER A 139 31.76 35.61 57.62
CA SER A 139 31.71 34.23 58.07
C SER A 139 31.66 33.24 56.90
N GLN A 140 32.02 31.97 57.15
CA GLN A 140 31.86 30.90 56.17
C GLN A 140 30.39 30.71 55.77
N ALA A 141 29.46 30.85 56.71
CA ALA A 141 28.03 30.74 56.45
C ALA A 141 27.52 31.79 55.45
N GLU A 142 27.98 33.04 55.57
CA GLU A 142 27.64 34.12 54.62
C GLU A 142 28.22 33.85 53.22
N TYR A 143 29.47 33.37 53.14
CA TYR A 143 30.07 33.01 51.86
C TYR A 143 29.33 31.85 51.17
N ASP A 144 29.02 30.79 51.92
CA ASP A 144 28.28 29.63 51.42
C ASP A 144 26.86 30.01 50.99
N GLN A 145 26.21 30.96 51.66
CA GLN A 145 24.89 31.48 51.28
C GLN A 145 24.91 32.17 49.92
N VAL A 146 25.90 33.02 49.65
CA VAL A 146 26.01 33.72 48.35
C VAL A 146 26.39 32.76 47.24
N LYS A 147 27.21 31.74 47.55
CA LYS A 147 27.54 30.68 46.59
C LYS A 147 26.34 29.81 46.24
N LEU A 148 25.48 29.49 47.22
CA LEU A 148 24.21 28.79 46.98
C LEU A 148 23.30 29.61 46.05
N GLU A 149 23.28 30.93 46.22
CA GLU A 149 22.47 31.82 45.39
C GLU A 149 22.96 31.86 43.93
N GLU A 150 24.27 31.85 43.70
CA GLU A 150 24.85 31.70 42.35
C GLU A 150 24.43 30.37 41.69
N VAL A 151 24.43 29.27 42.45
CA VAL A 151 23.99 27.96 41.96
C VAL A 151 22.50 27.99 41.58
N ARG A 152 21.66 28.67 42.37
CA ARG A 152 20.23 28.85 42.07
C ARG A 152 20.02 29.67 40.81
N ALA A 153 20.74 30.78 40.65
CA ALA A 153 20.68 31.61 39.44
C ALA A 153 21.09 30.80 38.19
N LYS A 154 22.16 30.00 38.29
CA LYS A 154 22.57 29.10 37.19
C LYS A 154 21.50 28.05 36.86
N ALA A 155 20.85 27.49 37.87
CA ALA A 155 19.75 26.55 37.65
C ALA A 155 18.54 27.20 36.96
N GLN A 156 18.24 28.46 37.28
CA GLN A 156 17.20 29.24 36.60
C GLN A 156 17.57 29.52 35.14
N LEU A 157 18.83 29.83 34.85
CA LEU A 157 19.32 29.98 33.48
C LEU A 157 19.13 28.70 32.66
N VAL A 158 19.55 27.54 33.18
CA VAL A 158 19.37 26.25 32.49
C VAL A 158 17.88 25.96 32.24
N LYS A 159 17.00 26.30 33.19
CA LYS A 159 15.56 26.17 33.00
C LYS A 159 15.03 27.09 31.90
N ALA A 160 15.53 28.32 31.80
CA ALA A 160 15.15 29.26 30.75
C ALA A 160 15.66 28.83 29.38
N GLU A 161 16.90 28.34 29.29
CA GLU A 161 17.46 27.72 28.08
C GLU A 161 16.64 26.52 27.61
N GLY A 162 16.21 25.67 28.55
CA GLY A 162 15.34 24.52 28.27
C GLY A 162 13.95 24.88 27.74
N ARG A 163 13.46 26.12 27.94
CA ARG A 163 12.21 26.59 27.34
C ARG A 163 12.37 27.00 25.88
N LEU A 164 13.56 27.45 25.49
CA LEU A 164 13.90 27.85 24.12
C LEU A 164 14.35 26.67 23.26
N SER A 165 14.94 25.63 23.88
CA SER A 165 15.24 24.37 23.21
C SER A 165 13.97 23.51 23.23
N PRO A 166 13.22 23.38 22.12
CA PRO A 166 12.13 22.41 22.10
C PRO A 166 12.73 21.02 22.40
N PRO A 167 12.05 20.17 23.20
CA PRO A 167 12.52 18.81 23.40
C PRO A 167 12.74 18.21 22.02
N ALA A 168 13.97 17.73 21.77
CA ALA A 168 14.35 17.08 20.53
C ALA A 168 13.18 16.18 20.16
N SER A 169 12.53 16.49 19.04
CA SER A 169 11.35 15.78 18.61
C SER A 169 11.75 14.33 18.43
N THR A 170 11.50 13.52 19.46
CA THR A 170 11.46 12.07 19.35
C THR A 170 10.29 11.79 18.43
N GLN A 171 10.59 11.79 17.14
CA GLN A 171 9.80 11.13 16.10
C GLN A 171 10.34 9.73 15.94
#